data_AF-W9NQ80-F1
#
_entry.id   AF-W9NQ80-F1
#
_cell.length_a   1.000
_cell.length_b   1.000
_cell.length_c   1.000
_cell.angle_alpha   90.00
_cell.angle_beta   90.00
_cell.angle_gamma   90.00
#
_symmetry.space_group_name_H-M   'P 1'
#
loop_
_entity.id
_entity.type
_entity.pdbx_description
1 polymer ?
#
loop_
_entity_poly.entity_id
_entity_poly.type
_entity_poly.pdbx_seq_one_letter_code
_entity_poly.pdbx_strand_id
1 'polypeptide(L)'
;MALDKLNEIERKSATGTHHMTSFFSTLFHLCSPTLESLTWTYIDLDRDDGVLVSIGESAVSFPRLRYLRLQIVELDSVAISSFLAAPLKSLDLDERVLKNPSTFDCEPLRDLEDLIVSHSPRKASACRRIAKFISQHTGLRRLYLHETSLALGGIPYLDEVILPTLIGSDFGNLRSLYLAWGEAQIPEKSLRRIGRLVSLEQLSLSAGKSCGLQHHWLVDHDKLRHHLSPLQGLTNLALVCDTYPVPVPGLPSGFYYEFRIPGPEAREDAKARPELDVDDDTGEWVDMMQIWERVHRNRMLDQAEQYAAVFPKLEWMFCGQRPMGFIKTPEGQCELRRAVPLTQGRDECRTYRQATFRGSN
;
A
#
# COMPACT_ATOMS: atom_id res chain seq x y z
N MET A 1 32.24 -5.23 45.28
CA MET A 1 32.80 -4.73 44.01
C MET A 1 32.09 -5.25 42.75
N ALA A 2 32.00 -6.56 42.49
CA ALA A 2 31.25 -7.06 41.32
C ALA A 2 29.71 -6.97 41.49
N LEU A 3 29.23 -7.18 42.73
CA LEU A 3 27.81 -7.03 43.08
C LEU A 3 27.36 -5.57 43.08
N ASP A 4 28.27 -4.64 43.42
CA ASP A 4 27.98 -3.20 43.39
C ASP A 4 27.84 -2.69 41.96
N LYS A 5 28.66 -3.20 41.02
CA LYS A 5 28.51 -2.91 39.58
C LYS A 5 27.23 -3.51 39.00
N LEU A 6 26.81 -4.70 39.45
CA LEU A 6 25.54 -5.30 39.03
C LEU A 6 24.35 -4.47 39.54
N ASN A 7 24.40 -4.03 40.80
CA ASN A 7 23.38 -3.13 41.38
C ASN A 7 23.40 -1.73 40.76
N GLU A 8 24.54 -1.25 40.24
CA GLU A 8 24.65 0.02 39.51
C GLU A 8 24.06 -0.10 38.08
N ILE A 9 24.17 -1.27 37.45
CA ILE A 9 23.53 -1.60 36.17
C ILE A 9 22.01 -1.78 36.38
N GLU A 10 21.58 -2.50 37.42
CA GLU A 10 20.16 -2.65 37.78
C GLU A 10 19.54 -1.33 38.23
N ARG A 11 20.28 -0.44 38.92
CA ARG A 11 19.80 0.92 39.23
C ARG A 11 19.78 1.85 38.03
N LYS A 12 20.65 1.65 37.02
CA LYS A 12 20.53 2.36 35.74
C LYS A 12 19.36 1.86 34.89
N SER A 13 18.90 0.62 35.09
CA SER A 13 17.62 0.14 34.54
C SER A 13 16.38 0.70 35.27
N ALA A 14 16.56 1.38 36.41
CA ALA A 14 15.47 1.98 37.17
C ALA A 14 15.07 3.39 36.69
N THR A 15 15.81 3.99 35.75
CA THR A 15 15.33 5.11 34.95
C THR A 15 14.66 4.51 33.73
N GLY A 16 13.33 4.44 33.72
CA GLY A 16 12.51 3.85 32.63
C GLY A 16 12.57 4.62 31.31
N THR A 17 13.74 5.12 30.93
CA THR A 17 14.04 5.87 29.72
C THR A 17 14.87 4.99 28.79
N HIS A 18 14.40 4.90 27.56
CA HIS A 18 15.03 4.09 26.52
C HIS A 18 16.51 4.47 26.34
N HIS A 19 17.41 3.50 26.22
CA HIS A 19 18.87 3.71 26.20
C HIS A 19 19.35 4.71 25.14
N MET A 20 18.67 4.77 23.98
CA MET A 20 18.95 5.74 22.91
C MET A 20 18.38 7.15 23.11
N THR A 21 17.62 7.43 24.18
CA THR A 21 16.95 8.71 24.39
C THR A 21 17.92 9.90 24.34
N SER A 22 19.08 9.79 24.99
CA SER A 22 20.08 10.87 25.01
C SER A 22 20.64 11.19 23.61
N PHE A 23 20.89 10.14 22.82
CA PHE A 23 21.35 10.28 21.44
C PHE A 23 20.31 10.98 20.58
N PHE A 24 19.07 10.49 20.58
CA PHE A 24 18.00 11.07 19.76
C PHE A 24 17.64 12.48 20.20
N SER A 25 17.58 12.75 21.50
CA SER A 25 17.38 14.10 22.02
C SER A 25 18.42 15.07 21.48
N THR A 26 19.71 14.72 21.59
CA THR A 26 20.81 15.57 21.07
C THR A 26 20.71 15.76 19.56
N LEU A 27 20.50 14.67 18.81
CA LEU A 27 20.39 14.71 17.35
C LEU A 27 19.27 15.65 16.90
N PHE A 28 18.07 15.48 17.45
CA PHE A 28 16.91 16.26 17.05
C PHE A 28 17.01 17.72 17.48
N HIS A 29 17.58 18.03 18.65
CA HIS A 29 17.84 19.42 19.02
C HIS A 29 18.82 20.12 18.07
N LEU A 30 19.84 19.42 17.57
CA LEU A 30 20.82 19.99 16.65
C LEU A 30 20.25 20.19 15.24
N CYS A 31 19.41 19.27 14.75
CA CYS A 31 18.89 19.35 13.39
C CYS A 31 17.54 20.07 13.27
N SER A 32 16.80 20.27 14.37
CA SER A 32 15.42 20.79 14.35
C SER A 32 15.19 22.07 13.53
N PRO A 33 16.10 23.08 13.49
CA PRO A 33 15.84 24.30 12.73
C PRO A 33 15.90 24.11 11.20
N THR A 34 16.55 23.03 10.75
CA THR A 34 16.87 22.78 9.33
C THR A 34 16.24 21.50 8.78
N LEU A 35 15.71 20.62 9.64
CA LEU A 35 15.17 19.34 9.24
C LEU A 35 13.90 19.52 8.39
N GLU A 36 13.98 19.14 7.11
CA GLU A 36 12.87 19.23 6.15
C GLU A 36 12.16 17.88 5.93
N SER A 37 12.91 16.78 6.05
CA SER A 37 12.42 15.41 5.86
C SER A 37 13.05 14.48 6.88
N LEU A 38 12.22 13.63 7.50
CA LEU A 38 12.65 12.62 8.45
C LEU A 38 12.04 11.27 8.11
N THR A 39 12.90 10.27 7.90
CA THR A 39 12.52 8.86 7.97
C THR A 39 13.21 8.25 9.17
N TRP A 40 12.43 7.81 10.15
CA TRP A 40 12.93 7.17 11.34
C TRP A 40 12.38 5.75 11.42
N THR A 41 13.26 4.78 11.15
CA THR A 41 13.02 3.37 11.37
C THR A 41 13.95 2.87 12.46
N TYR A 42 13.39 2.38 13.57
CA TYR A 42 14.19 1.90 14.68
C TYR A 42 13.58 0.63 15.26
N ILE A 43 14.35 -0.46 15.22
CA ILE A 43 13.97 -1.74 15.81
C ILE A 43 14.88 -1.92 17.02
N ASP A 44 14.30 -1.85 18.23
CA ASP A 44 15.01 -2.33 19.40
C ASP A 44 14.96 -3.86 19.41
N LEU A 45 16.14 -4.48 19.24
CA LEU A 45 16.30 -5.93 19.28
C LEU A 45 16.62 -6.42 20.70
N ASP A 46 16.97 -5.51 21.61
CA ASP A 46 17.48 -5.80 22.94
C ASP A 46 16.40 -5.67 24.02
N ARG A 47 15.29 -6.41 23.86
CA ARG A 47 14.34 -6.80 24.93
C ARG A 47 13.76 -5.71 25.86
N ASP A 48 13.95 -4.42 25.60
CA ASP A 48 13.25 -3.31 26.29
C ASP A 48 11.81 -3.19 25.74
N ASP A 49 11.09 -4.31 25.73
CA ASP A 49 9.70 -4.39 25.30
C ASP A 49 8.86 -3.40 26.12
N GLY A 50 8.43 -2.31 25.47
CA GLY A 50 7.54 -1.31 26.02
C GLY A 50 8.20 -0.04 26.57
N VAL A 51 9.52 0.14 26.46
CA VAL A 51 10.17 1.41 26.80
C VAL A 51 10.10 2.37 25.61
N LEU A 52 9.39 3.48 25.79
CA LEU A 52 9.19 4.47 24.72
C LEU A 52 10.46 5.30 24.50
N VAL A 53 10.81 5.52 23.23
CA VAL A 53 11.88 6.44 22.85
C VAL A 53 11.38 7.88 23.02
N SER A 54 12.14 8.68 23.77
CA SER A 54 11.90 10.10 23.94
C SER A 54 12.92 10.93 23.15
N ILE A 55 12.56 12.16 22.80
CA ILE A 55 13.48 13.15 22.19
C ILE A 55 13.80 14.30 23.16
N GLY A 56 13.45 14.15 24.44
CA GLY A 56 13.70 15.13 25.50
C GLY A 56 12.49 15.34 26.41
N GLU A 57 12.70 16.07 27.50
CA GLU A 57 11.65 16.39 28.48
C GLU A 57 10.67 17.48 27.99
N SER A 58 11.03 18.20 26.93
CA SER A 58 10.26 19.31 26.38
C SER A 58 10.07 19.17 24.87
N ALA A 59 8.98 19.75 24.37
CA ALA A 59 8.65 19.67 22.95
C ALA A 59 9.70 20.40 22.10
N VAL A 60 10.17 19.73 21.04
CA VAL A 60 11.12 20.29 20.08
C VAL A 60 10.34 20.87 18.90
N SER A 61 10.69 22.09 18.47
CA SER A 61 10.05 22.73 17.33
C SER A 61 10.76 22.36 16.02
N PHE A 62 10.02 21.83 15.05
CA PHE A 62 10.53 21.50 13.71
C PHE A 62 9.89 22.41 12.64
N PRO A 63 10.28 23.68 12.53
CA PRO A 63 9.58 24.67 11.70
C PRO A 63 9.65 24.39 10.19
N ARG A 64 10.61 23.58 9.75
CA ARG A 64 10.82 23.24 8.33
C ARG A 64 10.41 21.82 7.95
N LEU A 65 10.03 20.99 8.92
CA LEU A 65 9.73 19.59 8.66
C LEU A 65 8.42 19.47 7.88
N ARG A 66 8.51 18.91 6.67
CA ARG A 66 7.39 18.71 5.74
C ARG A 66 7.08 17.24 5.50
N TYR A 67 8.07 16.37 5.61
CA TYR A 67 7.93 14.94 5.31
C TYR A 67 8.32 14.12 6.53
N LEU A 68 7.38 13.37 7.08
CA LEU A 68 7.61 12.55 8.26
C LEU A 68 7.20 11.11 8.00
N ARG A 69 8.15 10.20 8.17
CA ARG A 69 7.93 8.75 8.17
C ARG A 69 8.47 8.16 9.46
N LEU A 70 7.58 7.56 10.25
CA LEU A 70 7.91 6.89 11.51
C LEU A 70 7.50 5.42 11.39
N GLN A 71 8.49 4.53 11.42
CA GLN A 71 8.29 3.09 11.21
C GLN A 71 8.99 2.28 12.29
N ILE A 72 8.31 1.28 12.83
CA ILE A 72 8.79 0.30 13.81
C ILE A 72 9.28 0.92 15.13
N VAL A 73 9.08 2.22 15.33
CA VAL A 73 9.50 2.98 16.52
C VAL A 73 8.33 3.18 17.50
N GLU A 74 8.58 3.00 18.80
CA GLU A 74 7.63 3.32 19.86
C GLU A 74 8.05 4.64 20.52
N LEU A 75 7.24 5.69 20.35
CA LEU A 75 7.55 7.05 20.79
C LEU A 75 6.70 7.46 21.99
N ASP A 76 7.28 8.27 22.87
CA ASP A 76 6.54 8.93 23.92
C ASP A 76 5.63 10.05 23.37
N SER A 77 4.73 10.55 24.22
CA SER A 77 3.79 11.60 23.81
C SER A 77 4.49 12.91 23.45
N VAL A 78 5.64 13.22 24.07
CA VAL A 78 6.39 14.46 23.82
C VAL A 78 6.99 14.44 22.42
N ALA A 79 7.63 13.34 22.04
CA ALA A 79 8.20 13.15 20.71
C ALA A 79 7.12 13.21 19.63
N ILE A 80 6.00 12.49 19.81
CA ILE A 80 4.88 12.51 18.85
C ILE A 80 4.33 13.93 18.68
N SER A 81 4.07 14.64 19.77
CA SER A 81 3.53 15.99 19.73
C SER A 81 4.49 16.97 19.06
N SER A 82 5.79 16.82 19.30
CA SER A 82 6.84 17.64 18.66
C SER A 82 6.83 17.48 17.14
N PHE A 83 6.75 16.24 16.65
CA PHE A 83 6.72 15.99 15.21
C PHE A 83 5.39 16.39 14.56
N LEU A 84 4.25 16.16 15.22
CA LEU A 84 2.94 16.52 14.70
C LEU A 84 2.63 18.02 14.81
N ALA A 85 3.41 18.80 15.56
CA ALA A 85 3.32 20.26 15.55
C ALA A 85 3.99 20.89 14.31
N ALA A 86 4.72 20.11 13.52
CA ALA A 86 5.38 20.59 12.31
C ALA A 86 4.37 20.86 11.17
N PRO A 87 4.70 21.73 10.21
CA PRO A 87 3.81 22.05 9.09
C PRO A 87 3.89 20.94 8.01
N LEU A 88 3.49 19.73 8.37
CA LEU A 88 3.65 18.52 7.56
C LEU A 88 2.81 18.56 6.28
N LYS A 89 3.43 18.15 5.18
CA LYS A 89 2.79 17.84 3.89
C LYS A 89 2.54 16.35 3.71
N SER A 90 3.42 15.51 4.25
CA SER A 90 3.31 14.05 4.16
C SER A 90 3.57 13.39 5.51
N LEU A 91 2.71 12.45 5.88
CA LEU A 91 2.76 11.71 7.13
C LEU A 91 2.61 10.21 6.87
N ASP A 92 3.64 9.42 7.23
CA ASP A 92 3.66 7.96 7.16
C ASP A 92 3.88 7.38 8.56
N LEU A 93 2.86 6.68 9.06
CA LEU A 93 2.82 6.12 10.39
C LEU A 93 2.53 4.63 10.33
N ASP A 94 3.19 3.86 11.19
CA ASP A 94 2.93 2.42 11.31
C ASP A 94 2.11 2.06 12.55
N GLU A 95 1.77 0.77 12.68
CA GLU A 95 0.98 0.27 13.81
C GLU A 95 1.58 0.60 15.18
N ARG A 96 2.92 0.69 15.31
CA ARG A 96 3.58 0.92 16.60
C ARG A 96 3.40 2.35 17.07
N VAL A 97 3.57 3.32 16.17
CA VAL A 97 3.31 4.74 16.48
C VAL A 97 1.83 5.00 16.76
N LEU A 98 0.95 4.32 16.01
CA LEU A 98 -0.51 4.47 16.16
C LEU A 98 -1.08 3.84 17.44
N LYS A 99 -0.29 3.06 18.21
CA LYS A 99 -0.68 2.61 19.56
C LYS A 99 -0.78 3.79 20.54
N ASN A 100 0.05 4.82 20.38
CA ASN A 100 0.02 5.98 21.25
C ASN A 100 -1.21 6.85 20.89
N PRO A 101 -2.11 7.15 21.85
CA PRO A 101 -3.30 7.96 21.58
C PRO A 101 -2.98 9.38 21.11
N SER A 102 -1.85 9.93 21.56
CA SER A 102 -1.42 11.32 21.28
C SER A 102 -1.20 11.58 19.79
N THR A 103 -1.04 10.52 18.98
CA THR A 103 -0.88 10.59 17.51
C THR A 103 -2.07 11.27 16.82
N PHE A 104 -3.22 11.35 17.48
CA PHE A 104 -4.43 12.00 16.95
C PHE A 104 -4.86 13.24 17.75
N ASP A 105 -4.07 13.65 18.75
CA ASP A 105 -4.34 14.79 19.63
C ASP A 105 -3.55 16.02 19.16
N CYS A 106 -3.51 16.25 17.84
CA CYS A 106 -2.89 17.44 17.24
C CYS A 106 -3.95 18.34 16.61
N GLU A 107 -3.62 19.63 16.50
CA GLU A 107 -4.38 20.56 15.65
C GLU A 107 -4.36 20.07 14.19
N PRO A 108 -5.42 20.29 13.41
CA PRO A 108 -5.46 19.88 12.01
C PRO A 108 -4.24 20.37 11.23
N LEU A 109 -3.54 19.42 10.59
CA LEU A 109 -2.36 19.66 9.78
C LEU A 109 -2.79 20.29 8.45
N ARG A 110 -2.81 21.63 8.42
CA ARG A 110 -3.40 22.41 7.32
C ARG A 110 -2.77 22.15 5.95
N ASP A 111 -1.47 21.82 5.93
CA ASP A 111 -0.70 21.60 4.71
C ASP A 111 -0.65 20.11 4.30
N LEU A 112 -1.32 19.22 5.04
CA LEU A 112 -1.22 17.77 4.83
C LEU A 112 -1.90 17.35 3.51
N GLU A 113 -1.07 16.88 2.58
CA GLU A 113 -1.49 16.36 1.28
C GLU A 113 -1.47 14.83 1.26
N ASP A 114 -0.58 14.19 2.03
CA ASP A 114 -0.35 12.74 1.97
C ASP A 114 -0.44 12.07 3.34
N LEU A 115 -1.29 11.04 3.45
CA LEU A 115 -1.40 10.21 4.64
C LEU A 115 -1.20 8.74 4.30
N ILE A 116 -0.24 8.12 4.97
CA ILE A 116 0.11 6.71 4.85
C ILE A 116 -0.03 6.06 6.23
N VAL A 117 -0.92 5.06 6.33
CA VAL A 117 -1.05 4.21 7.50
C VAL A 117 -0.61 2.80 7.14
N SER A 118 0.61 2.49 7.55
CA SER A 118 1.31 1.24 7.30
C SER A 118 0.93 0.23 8.37
N HIS A 119 0.08 -0.74 8.05
CA HIS A 119 -0.49 -1.72 9.00
C HIS A 119 -1.40 -1.03 10.04
N SER A 120 -2.71 -1.13 9.83
CA SER A 120 -3.67 -0.54 10.74
C SER A 120 -3.64 -1.22 12.12
N PRO A 121 -3.85 -0.46 13.22
CA PRO A 121 -4.00 -1.04 14.54
C PRO A 121 -5.11 -2.09 14.58
N ARG A 122 -4.96 -3.13 15.40
CA ARG A 122 -6.00 -4.16 15.60
C ARG A 122 -7.21 -3.66 16.40
N LYS A 123 -7.05 -2.56 17.14
CA LYS A 123 -8.09 -2.03 18.05
C LYS A 123 -9.06 -1.11 17.29
N ALA A 124 -10.34 -1.45 17.38
CA ALA A 124 -11.46 -0.65 16.86
C ALA A 124 -11.40 0.85 17.22
N SER A 125 -11.00 1.17 18.45
CA SER A 125 -10.91 2.55 18.92
C SER A 125 -9.80 3.34 18.21
N ALA A 126 -8.64 2.73 17.98
CA ALA A 126 -7.54 3.36 17.24
C ALA A 126 -7.91 3.58 15.77
N CYS A 127 -8.55 2.58 15.16
CA CYS A 127 -9.20 2.68 13.86
C CYS A 127 -10.18 3.87 13.78
N ARG A 128 -11.10 4.03 14.74
CA ARG A 128 -12.01 5.19 14.77
C ARG A 128 -11.27 6.53 14.89
N ARG A 129 -10.15 6.59 15.62
CA ARG A 129 -9.31 7.80 15.70
C ARG A 129 -8.67 8.14 14.35
N ILE A 130 -8.14 7.14 13.62
CA ILE A 130 -7.62 7.34 12.26
C ILE A 130 -8.71 7.89 11.34
N ALA A 131 -9.93 7.37 11.41
CA ALA A 131 -11.03 7.86 10.58
C ALA A 131 -11.43 9.29 10.95
N LYS A 132 -11.49 9.61 12.24
CA LYS A 132 -11.71 10.97 12.73
C LYS A 132 -10.61 11.91 12.22
N PHE A 133 -9.36 11.49 12.31
CA PHE A 133 -8.22 12.24 11.79
C PHE A 133 -8.37 12.49 10.28
N ILE A 134 -8.65 11.46 9.48
CA ILE A 134 -8.89 11.62 8.03
C ILE A 134 -10.02 12.63 7.76
N SER A 135 -11.13 12.56 8.50
CA SER A 135 -12.27 13.49 8.32
C SER A 135 -11.93 14.97 8.58
N GLN A 136 -10.86 15.25 9.32
CA GLN A 136 -10.38 16.61 9.58
C GLN A 136 -9.44 17.13 8.47
N HIS A 137 -9.00 16.26 7.55
CA HIS A 137 -8.00 16.57 6.52
C HIS A 137 -8.58 16.31 5.12
N THR A 138 -9.64 17.03 4.75
CA THR A 138 -10.28 16.92 3.42
C THR A 138 -9.39 17.39 2.26
N GLY A 139 -8.32 18.12 2.56
CA GLY A 139 -7.29 18.55 1.60
C GLY A 139 -6.38 17.43 1.09
N LEU A 140 -6.47 16.21 1.64
CA LEU A 140 -5.64 15.08 1.25
C LEU A 140 -5.73 14.80 -0.25
N ARG A 141 -4.56 14.65 -0.88
CA ARG A 141 -4.37 14.25 -2.27
C ARG A 141 -4.04 12.77 -2.38
N ARG A 142 -3.37 12.19 -1.39
CA ARG A 142 -3.00 10.78 -1.39
C ARG A 142 -3.33 10.12 -0.06
N LEU A 143 -3.97 8.96 -0.14
CA LEU A 143 -4.33 8.16 1.03
C LEU A 143 -3.90 6.70 0.81
N TYR A 144 -3.07 6.19 1.70
CA TYR A 144 -2.63 4.80 1.73
C TYR A 144 -3.04 4.16 3.05
N LEU A 145 -3.85 3.11 2.98
CA LEU A 145 -4.31 2.37 4.15
C LEU A 145 -4.16 0.87 3.92
N HIS A 146 -3.61 0.17 4.90
CA HIS A 146 -3.43 -1.27 4.86
C HIS A 146 -4.01 -1.92 6.12
N GLU A 147 -5.02 -2.77 5.98
CA GLU A 147 -5.56 -3.57 7.08
C GLU A 147 -4.63 -4.71 7.47
N THR A 148 -4.49 -4.95 8.77
CA THR A 148 -3.65 -6.03 9.27
C THR A 148 -4.36 -7.37 9.08
N SER A 149 -3.76 -8.28 8.29
CA SER A 149 -4.29 -9.61 7.95
C SER A 149 -4.18 -10.66 9.07
N LEU A 150 -3.52 -10.30 10.17
CA LEU A 150 -3.15 -11.21 11.26
C LEU A 150 -4.10 -11.10 12.45
N ALA A 151 -5.35 -11.56 12.30
CA ALA A 151 -6.12 -12.31 13.32
C ALA A 151 -7.63 -12.29 13.05
N LEU A 152 -8.21 -13.50 13.04
CA LEU A 152 -9.60 -13.85 13.36
C LEU A 152 -10.42 -12.72 14.01
N GLY A 153 -11.40 -12.19 13.26
CA GLY A 153 -12.48 -11.40 13.83
C GLY A 153 -12.20 -9.91 14.06
N GLY A 154 -11.21 -9.33 13.37
CA GLY A 154 -11.04 -7.88 13.32
C GLY A 154 -12.26 -7.17 12.73
N ILE A 155 -12.53 -5.93 13.17
CA ILE A 155 -13.56 -5.09 12.54
C ILE A 155 -13.10 -4.79 11.11
N PRO A 156 -13.94 -5.01 10.08
CA PRO A 156 -13.65 -4.63 8.69
C PRO A 156 -13.61 -3.10 8.60
N TYR A 157 -12.49 -2.52 8.98
CA TYR A 157 -12.34 -1.11 9.30
C TYR A 157 -12.44 -0.24 8.05
N LEU A 158 -11.89 -0.72 6.94
CA LEU A 158 -12.03 -0.09 5.64
C LEU A 158 -13.51 0.03 5.27
N ASP A 159 -14.27 -1.05 5.44
CA ASP A 159 -15.66 -1.12 5.02
C ASP A 159 -16.60 -0.37 5.97
N GLU A 160 -16.42 -0.49 7.28
CA GLU A 160 -17.37 0.00 8.27
C GLU A 160 -17.03 1.39 8.81
N VAL A 161 -15.81 1.89 8.59
CA VAL A 161 -15.39 3.18 9.14
C VAL A 161 -14.75 4.09 8.09
N ILE A 162 -13.66 3.67 7.42
CA ILE A 162 -12.94 4.54 6.48
C ILE A 162 -13.79 4.93 5.28
N LEU A 163 -14.31 3.96 4.53
CA LEU A 163 -15.05 4.25 3.31
C LEU A 163 -16.31 5.08 3.59
N PRO A 164 -17.11 4.81 4.65
CA PRO A 164 -18.15 5.74 5.08
C PRO A 164 -17.66 7.16 5.33
N THR A 165 -16.52 7.34 6.01
CA THR A 165 -15.92 8.67 6.27
C THR A 165 -15.52 9.39 4.98
N LEU A 166 -14.88 8.68 4.04
CA LEU A 166 -14.48 9.23 2.74
C LEU A 166 -15.67 9.67 1.89
N ILE A 167 -16.80 8.97 2.01
CA ILE A 167 -18.02 9.30 1.25
C ILE A 167 -18.88 10.36 1.95
N GLY A 168 -18.78 10.46 3.27
CA GLY A 168 -19.50 11.44 4.07
C GLY A 168 -18.90 12.85 4.05
N SER A 169 -17.68 13.01 3.53
CA SER A 169 -16.95 14.28 3.50
C SER A 169 -16.50 14.62 2.07
N ASP A 170 -16.17 15.89 1.82
CA ASP A 170 -15.70 16.34 0.50
C ASP A 170 -14.20 16.08 0.34
N PHE A 171 -13.84 14.97 -0.31
CA PHE A 171 -12.46 14.63 -0.70
C PHE A 171 -12.19 14.91 -2.19
N GLY A 172 -12.67 16.05 -2.71
CA GLY A 172 -12.50 16.43 -4.11
C GLY A 172 -11.04 16.55 -4.59
N ASN A 173 -10.09 16.72 -3.68
CA ASN A 173 -8.65 16.78 -3.97
C ASN A 173 -7.96 15.42 -4.00
N LEU A 174 -8.62 14.35 -3.53
CA LEU A 174 -8.03 13.02 -3.45
C LEU A 174 -7.79 12.47 -4.87
N ARG A 175 -6.52 12.33 -5.24
CA ARG A 175 -6.08 11.82 -6.55
C ARG A 175 -5.56 10.39 -6.49
N SER A 176 -4.95 9.98 -5.37
CA SER A 176 -4.36 8.65 -5.21
C SER A 176 -4.94 7.92 -4.01
N LEU A 177 -5.44 6.71 -4.23
CA LEU A 177 -5.98 5.85 -3.18
C LEU A 177 -5.36 4.45 -3.25
N TYR A 178 -4.74 4.04 -2.15
CA TYR A 178 -4.31 2.67 -1.92
C TYR A 178 -5.09 2.08 -0.74
N LEU A 179 -5.77 0.96 -0.99
CA LEU A 179 -6.48 0.20 0.04
C LEU A 179 -6.09 -1.28 -0.02
N ALA A 180 -5.65 -1.82 1.10
CA ALA A 180 -5.39 -3.26 1.24
C ALA A 180 -6.29 -3.86 2.33
N TRP A 181 -7.17 -4.78 1.96
CA TRP A 181 -8.01 -5.55 2.88
C TRP A 181 -7.23 -6.72 3.45
N GLY A 182 -7.46 -7.03 4.72
CA GLY A 182 -6.90 -8.23 5.35
C GLY A 182 -7.55 -9.53 4.86
N GLU A 183 -8.77 -9.44 4.35
CA GLU A 183 -9.59 -10.54 3.86
C GLU A 183 -9.38 -10.82 2.37
N ALA A 184 -9.60 -12.07 1.95
CA ALA A 184 -9.34 -12.53 0.57
C ALA A 184 -10.28 -11.93 -0.49
N GLN A 185 -11.30 -11.16 -0.09
CA GLN A 185 -12.27 -10.55 -1.00
C GLN A 185 -12.55 -9.11 -0.62
N ILE A 186 -12.81 -8.29 -1.64
CA ILE A 186 -13.27 -6.91 -1.47
C ILE A 186 -14.80 -6.89 -1.58
N PRO A 187 -15.53 -6.41 -0.56
CA PRO A 187 -16.99 -6.35 -0.62
C PRO A 187 -17.49 -5.42 -1.74
N GLU A 188 -18.60 -5.80 -2.37
CA GLU A 188 -19.17 -5.03 -3.48
C GLU A 188 -19.59 -3.62 -3.06
N LYS A 189 -20.14 -3.48 -1.85
CA LYS A 189 -20.51 -2.19 -1.27
C LYS A 189 -19.31 -1.26 -1.18
N SER A 190 -18.12 -1.81 -0.96
CA SER A 190 -16.86 -1.07 -0.87
C SER A 190 -16.40 -0.61 -2.24
N LEU A 191 -16.48 -1.47 -3.26
CA LEU A 191 -16.24 -1.09 -4.65
C LEU A 191 -17.18 0.03 -5.12
N ARG A 192 -18.48 -0.07 -4.80
CA ARG A 192 -19.46 0.99 -5.10
C ARG A 192 -19.14 2.31 -4.42
N ARG A 193 -18.63 2.28 -3.18
CA ARG A 193 -18.18 3.48 -2.48
C ARG A 193 -16.94 4.07 -3.15
N ILE A 194 -15.95 3.26 -3.46
CA ILE A 194 -14.72 3.71 -4.17
C ILE A 194 -15.09 4.34 -5.52
N GLY A 195 -16.01 3.74 -6.28
CA GLY A 195 -16.50 4.28 -7.54
C GLY A 195 -17.13 5.68 -7.44
N ARG A 196 -17.52 6.15 -6.25
CA ARG A 196 -18.04 7.52 -6.05
C ARG A 196 -16.94 8.56 -5.84
N LEU A 197 -15.68 8.15 -5.65
CA LEU A 197 -14.53 9.03 -5.51
C LEU A 197 -14.00 9.42 -6.89
N VAL A 198 -14.82 10.12 -7.68
CA VAL A 198 -14.57 10.43 -9.10
C VAL A 198 -13.36 11.34 -9.34
N SER A 199 -12.81 11.93 -8.28
CA SER A 199 -11.58 12.70 -8.25
C SER A 199 -10.31 11.87 -8.45
N LEU A 200 -10.40 10.54 -8.31
CA LEU A 200 -9.25 9.63 -8.37
C LEU A 200 -8.64 9.55 -9.78
N GLU A 201 -7.32 9.68 -9.80
CA GLU A 201 -6.44 9.45 -10.95
C GLU A 201 -5.68 8.13 -10.77
N GLN A 202 -5.38 7.74 -9.53
CA GLN A 202 -4.63 6.54 -9.21
C GLN A 202 -5.38 5.69 -8.18
N LEU A 203 -5.54 4.40 -8.48
CA LEU A 203 -6.19 3.44 -7.59
C LEU A 203 -5.35 2.17 -7.48
N SER A 204 -5.07 1.76 -6.25
CA SER A 204 -4.45 0.47 -5.95
C SER A 204 -5.29 -0.29 -4.95
N LEU A 205 -5.65 -1.52 -5.31
CA LEU A 205 -6.44 -2.42 -4.49
C LEU A 205 -5.63 -3.68 -4.19
N SER A 206 -5.75 -4.18 -2.96
CA SER A 206 -5.17 -5.44 -2.54
C SER A 206 -6.11 -6.16 -1.59
N ALA A 207 -6.17 -7.47 -1.65
CA ALA A 207 -6.93 -8.28 -0.69
C ALA A 207 -6.12 -9.49 -0.24
N GLY A 208 -6.40 -9.97 0.96
CA GLY A 208 -5.78 -11.14 1.57
C GLY A 208 -4.46 -10.84 2.29
N LYS A 209 -3.67 -11.90 2.51
CA LYS A 209 -2.41 -11.76 3.24
C LYS A 209 -1.38 -11.07 2.35
N SER A 210 -0.81 -9.97 2.86
CA SER A 210 0.29 -9.26 2.20
C SER A 210 1.67 -9.87 2.44
N CYS A 211 1.77 -10.95 3.22
CA CYS A 211 3.00 -11.69 3.50
C CYS A 211 2.83 -13.19 3.25
N GLY A 212 3.83 -13.80 2.63
CA GLY A 212 3.86 -15.22 2.28
C GLY A 212 3.86 -15.47 0.77
N LEU A 213 3.96 -16.74 0.38
CA LEU A 213 4.03 -17.16 -1.03
C LEU A 213 2.67 -17.24 -1.73
N GLN A 214 1.57 -17.18 -0.97
CA GLN A 214 0.22 -17.36 -1.49
C GLN A 214 -0.46 -16.02 -1.75
N HIS A 215 -0.99 -15.87 -2.95
CA HIS A 215 -1.86 -14.76 -3.35
C HIS A 215 -3.32 -15.19 -3.14
N HIS A 216 -4.05 -14.57 -2.22
CA HIS A 216 -5.40 -15.05 -1.85
C HIS A 216 -6.53 -14.36 -2.59
N TRP A 217 -6.28 -13.22 -3.25
CA TRP A 217 -7.34 -12.45 -3.88
C TRP A 217 -7.67 -13.00 -5.27
N LEU A 218 -8.66 -13.89 -5.33
CA LEU A 218 -9.24 -14.31 -6.61
C LEU A 218 -10.04 -13.13 -7.19
N VAL A 219 -9.48 -12.47 -8.20
CA VAL A 219 -10.05 -11.23 -8.74
C VAL A 219 -11.24 -11.54 -9.64
N ASP A 220 -12.34 -10.85 -9.37
CA ASP A 220 -13.48 -10.73 -10.28
C ASP A 220 -13.35 -9.42 -11.06
N HIS A 221 -12.78 -9.50 -12.26
CA HIS A 221 -12.51 -8.32 -13.06
C HIS A 221 -13.78 -7.65 -13.61
N ASP A 222 -14.83 -8.42 -13.89
CA ASP A 222 -16.10 -7.88 -14.38
C ASP A 222 -16.77 -7.02 -13.30
N LYS A 223 -16.77 -7.53 -12.07
CA LYS A 223 -17.27 -6.80 -10.91
C LYS A 223 -16.49 -5.51 -10.63
N LEU A 224 -15.15 -5.56 -10.73
CA LEU A 224 -14.31 -4.38 -10.58
C LEU A 224 -14.61 -3.34 -11.67
N ARG A 225 -14.60 -3.73 -12.96
CA ARG A 225 -14.93 -2.84 -14.07
C ARG A 225 -16.32 -2.21 -13.91
N HIS A 226 -17.31 -3.02 -13.55
CA HIS A 226 -18.69 -2.55 -13.38
C HIS A 226 -18.80 -1.47 -12.29
N HIS A 227 -18.31 -1.73 -11.09
CA HIS A 227 -18.47 -0.80 -9.96
C HIS A 227 -17.51 0.38 -9.96
N LEU A 228 -16.33 0.23 -10.56
CA LEU A 228 -15.35 1.30 -10.65
C LEU A 228 -15.52 2.14 -11.92
N SER A 229 -16.39 1.75 -12.86
CA SER A 229 -16.68 2.49 -14.09
C SER A 229 -16.90 4.00 -13.95
N PRO A 230 -17.43 4.57 -12.84
CA PRO A 230 -17.56 6.02 -12.75
C PRO A 230 -16.22 6.77 -12.62
N LEU A 231 -15.10 6.09 -12.34
CA LEU A 231 -13.76 6.68 -12.21
C LEU A 231 -13.14 7.03 -13.57
N GLN A 232 -13.80 7.88 -14.35
CA GLN A 232 -13.40 8.26 -15.71
C GLN A 232 -12.07 9.05 -15.77
N GLY A 233 -11.61 9.56 -14.62
CA GLY A 233 -10.33 10.24 -14.44
C GLY A 233 -9.13 9.30 -14.25
N LEU A 234 -9.36 7.99 -14.10
CA LEU A 234 -8.33 7.05 -13.68
C LEU A 234 -7.24 6.85 -14.76
N THR A 235 -5.99 7.16 -14.41
CA THR A 235 -4.78 7.01 -15.22
C THR A 235 -3.94 5.81 -14.82
N ASN A 236 -3.92 5.44 -13.53
CA ASN A 236 -3.20 4.28 -13.01
C ASN A 236 -4.11 3.34 -12.21
N LEU A 237 -4.11 2.05 -12.54
CA LEU A 237 -4.81 1.00 -11.77
C LEU A 237 -3.86 -0.13 -11.38
N ALA A 238 -3.77 -0.45 -10.10
CA ALA A 238 -3.03 -1.61 -9.61
C ALA A 238 -3.94 -2.59 -8.86
N LEU A 239 -3.94 -3.85 -9.27
CA LEU A 239 -4.51 -4.97 -8.57
C LEU A 239 -3.34 -5.77 -7.99
N VAL A 240 -3.13 -5.65 -6.68
CA VAL A 240 -1.99 -6.22 -5.97
C VAL A 240 -2.43 -7.45 -5.20
N CYS A 241 -1.56 -8.46 -5.17
CA CYS A 241 -1.83 -9.76 -4.59
C CYS A 241 -2.99 -10.53 -5.24
N ASP A 242 -3.29 -10.22 -6.50
CA ASP A 242 -4.30 -10.92 -7.30
C ASP A 242 -3.84 -12.33 -7.68
N THR A 243 -4.79 -13.26 -7.76
CA THR A 243 -4.59 -14.63 -8.25
C THR A 243 -5.72 -15.08 -9.18
N TYR A 244 -5.51 -16.23 -9.81
CA TYR A 244 -6.39 -16.78 -10.84
C TYR A 244 -6.70 -18.26 -10.60
N PRO A 245 -7.76 -18.80 -11.21
CA PRO A 245 -8.07 -20.22 -11.10
C PRO A 245 -6.93 -21.09 -11.67
N VAL A 246 -6.56 -22.16 -10.95
CA VAL A 246 -5.67 -23.18 -11.48
C VAL A 246 -6.47 -24.13 -12.37
N PRO A 247 -5.98 -24.54 -13.56
CA PRO A 247 -6.65 -25.50 -14.43
C PRO A 247 -6.54 -26.95 -13.90
N VAL A 248 -6.59 -27.14 -12.59
CA VAL A 248 -6.56 -28.43 -11.91
C VAL A 248 -7.69 -28.45 -10.87
N PRO A 249 -8.72 -29.30 -11.05
CA PRO A 249 -9.83 -29.40 -10.11
C PRO A 249 -9.36 -29.66 -8.68
N GLY A 250 -9.91 -28.93 -7.71
CA GLY A 250 -9.61 -29.09 -6.29
C GLY A 250 -8.35 -28.36 -5.81
N LEU A 251 -7.54 -27.79 -6.69
CA LEU A 251 -6.36 -27.03 -6.28
C LEU A 251 -6.73 -25.58 -5.92
N PRO A 252 -6.31 -25.06 -4.74
CA PRO A 252 -6.58 -23.68 -4.38
C PRO A 252 -5.97 -22.67 -5.36
N SER A 253 -6.70 -21.60 -5.67
CA SER A 253 -6.23 -20.52 -6.58
C SER A 253 -4.96 -19.83 -6.09
N GLY A 254 -4.65 -19.89 -4.79
CA GLY A 254 -3.42 -19.31 -4.24
C GLY A 254 -2.13 -19.93 -4.76
N PHE A 255 -2.19 -21.09 -5.42
CA PHE A 255 -1.05 -21.77 -6.01
C PHE A 255 -0.84 -21.50 -7.51
N TYR A 256 -1.65 -20.61 -8.11
CA TYR A 256 -1.60 -20.31 -9.54
C TYR A 256 -0.21 -19.95 -10.06
N TYR A 257 0.49 -19.03 -9.39
CA TYR A 257 1.85 -18.61 -9.78
C TYR A 257 2.96 -19.58 -9.36
N GLU A 258 2.66 -20.47 -8.41
CA GLU A 258 3.62 -21.44 -7.88
C GLU A 258 3.72 -22.65 -8.80
N PHE A 259 2.59 -23.28 -9.14
CA PHE A 259 2.61 -24.49 -9.96
C PHE A 259 2.69 -24.24 -11.46
N ARG A 260 2.23 -23.07 -11.94
CA ARG A 260 2.34 -22.65 -13.35
C ARG A 260 1.90 -23.73 -14.34
N ILE A 261 0.76 -24.36 -14.06
CA ILE A 261 0.23 -25.45 -14.87
C ILE A 261 -0.55 -24.85 -16.04
N PRO A 262 -0.12 -25.02 -17.30
CA PRO A 262 -0.89 -24.57 -18.45
C PRO A 262 -2.15 -25.43 -18.60
N GLY A 263 -3.29 -24.77 -18.89
CA GLY A 263 -4.55 -25.47 -19.12
C GLY A 263 -4.65 -26.13 -20.50
N PRO A 264 -5.76 -26.82 -20.80
CA PRO A 264 -5.96 -27.52 -22.08
C PRO A 264 -5.83 -26.60 -23.31
N GLU A 265 -6.30 -25.36 -23.20
CA GLU A 265 -6.30 -24.33 -24.28
C GLU A 265 -4.97 -23.57 -24.38
N ALA A 266 -3.99 -23.90 -23.54
CA ALA A 266 -2.77 -23.11 -23.38
C ALA A 266 -1.96 -22.93 -24.68
N ARG A 267 -2.01 -23.90 -25.60
CA ARG A 267 -1.27 -23.80 -26.87
C ARG A 267 -1.84 -22.74 -27.81
N GLU A 268 -3.16 -22.55 -27.80
CA GLU A 268 -3.82 -21.54 -28.62
C GLU A 268 -3.62 -20.16 -28.00
N ASP A 269 -3.90 -20.05 -26.69
CA ASP A 269 -3.70 -18.82 -25.91
C ASP A 269 -2.26 -18.30 -25.98
N ALA A 270 -1.26 -19.19 -25.89
CA ALA A 270 0.15 -18.80 -25.97
C ALA A 270 0.49 -18.17 -27.32
N LYS A 271 -0.16 -18.62 -28.41
CA LYS A 271 0.08 -18.16 -29.78
C LYS A 271 -0.78 -16.96 -30.19
N ALA A 272 -1.66 -16.47 -29.31
CA ALA A 272 -2.59 -15.38 -29.63
C ALA A 272 -1.90 -14.03 -29.92
N ARG A 273 -0.66 -13.84 -29.45
CA ARG A 273 0.11 -12.59 -29.57
C ARG A 273 1.56 -12.86 -30.02
N PRO A 274 1.78 -13.37 -31.26
CA PRO A 274 3.09 -13.79 -31.73
C PRO A 274 4.10 -12.63 -31.84
N GLU A 275 3.62 -11.40 -32.01
CA GLU A 275 4.46 -10.19 -32.04
C GLU A 275 5.16 -9.88 -30.71
N LEU A 276 4.78 -10.53 -29.61
CA LEU A 276 5.42 -10.37 -28.30
C LEU A 276 6.47 -11.45 -28.00
N ASP A 277 6.68 -12.39 -28.94
CA ASP A 277 7.54 -13.56 -28.77
C ASP A 277 8.88 -13.43 -29.53
N VAL A 278 9.26 -12.21 -29.93
CA VAL A 278 10.30 -11.91 -30.94
C VAL A 278 11.74 -12.30 -30.53
N ASP A 279 12.00 -12.55 -29.24
CA ASP A 279 13.32 -12.92 -28.72
C ASP A 279 13.43 -14.41 -28.28
N ASP A 280 12.37 -15.21 -28.42
CA ASP A 280 12.34 -16.61 -27.96
C ASP A 280 12.70 -17.59 -29.11
N ASP A 281 13.85 -17.35 -29.76
CA ASP A 281 14.41 -18.22 -30.82
C ASP A 281 15.17 -19.43 -30.23
N THR A 282 14.55 -20.13 -29.28
CA THR A 282 15.08 -21.37 -28.71
C THR A 282 14.29 -22.57 -29.23
N GLY A 283 14.94 -23.36 -30.09
CA GLY A 283 14.35 -24.41 -30.90
C GLY A 283 13.51 -25.47 -30.18
N GLU A 284 12.56 -26.01 -30.95
CA GLU A 284 11.75 -27.25 -30.86
C GLU A 284 11.08 -27.67 -29.53
N TRP A 285 11.45 -27.12 -28.37
CA TRP A 285 10.89 -27.49 -27.07
C TRP A 285 10.63 -26.26 -26.20
N VAL A 286 9.50 -25.58 -26.46
CA VAL A 286 8.98 -24.55 -25.54
C VAL A 286 8.62 -25.25 -24.23
N ASP A 287 9.35 -24.93 -23.15
CA ASP A 287 9.09 -25.48 -21.82
C ASP A 287 7.65 -25.15 -21.38
N MET A 288 7.01 -26.05 -20.64
CA MET A 288 5.66 -25.87 -20.11
C MET A 288 5.55 -24.58 -19.27
N MET A 289 6.64 -24.17 -18.62
CA MET A 289 6.71 -22.88 -17.93
C MET A 289 6.63 -21.68 -18.89
N GLN A 290 7.30 -21.73 -20.04
CA GLN A 290 7.23 -20.67 -21.05
C GLN A 290 5.84 -20.60 -21.67
N ILE A 291 5.23 -21.75 -21.98
CA ILE A 291 3.84 -21.80 -22.44
C ILE A 291 2.93 -21.11 -21.42
N TRP A 292 3.06 -21.45 -20.14
CA TRP A 292 2.26 -20.83 -19.08
C TRP A 292 2.49 -19.32 -18.97
N GLU A 293 3.74 -18.85 -19.03
CA GLU A 293 4.04 -17.41 -18.97
C GLU A 293 3.43 -16.65 -20.15
N ARG A 294 3.43 -17.22 -21.36
CA ARG A 294 2.78 -16.63 -22.54
C ARG A 294 1.26 -16.59 -22.40
N VAL A 295 0.65 -17.70 -21.97
CA VAL A 295 -0.80 -17.78 -21.70
C VAL A 295 -1.20 -16.73 -20.66
N HIS A 296 -0.49 -16.70 -19.54
CA HIS A 296 -0.77 -15.76 -18.46
C HIS A 296 -0.61 -14.31 -18.93
N ARG A 297 0.51 -13.98 -19.60
CA ARG A 297 0.73 -12.65 -20.21
C ARG A 297 -0.44 -12.25 -21.11
N ASN A 298 -0.81 -13.10 -22.08
CA ASN A 298 -1.82 -12.76 -23.07
C ASN A 298 -3.19 -12.53 -22.42
N ARG A 299 -3.59 -13.39 -21.46
CA ARG A 299 -4.83 -13.22 -20.70
C ARG A 299 -4.84 -11.93 -19.88
N MET A 300 -3.72 -11.54 -19.29
CA MET A 300 -3.63 -10.28 -18.52
C MET A 300 -3.72 -9.05 -19.42
N LEU A 301 -3.13 -9.12 -20.62
CA LEU A 301 -3.27 -8.06 -21.63
C LEU A 301 -4.73 -7.95 -22.09
N ASP A 302 -5.44 -9.06 -22.30
CA ASP A 302 -6.86 -9.05 -22.65
C ASP A 302 -7.70 -8.41 -21.53
N GLN A 303 -7.40 -8.72 -20.25
CA GLN A 303 -8.04 -8.04 -19.12
C GLN A 303 -7.75 -6.54 -19.15
N ALA A 304 -6.48 -6.14 -19.30
CA ALA A 304 -6.08 -4.74 -19.35
C ALA A 304 -6.78 -3.96 -20.46
N GLU A 305 -6.95 -4.55 -21.65
CA GLU A 305 -7.69 -3.95 -22.77
C GLU A 305 -9.18 -3.73 -22.41
N GLN A 306 -9.81 -4.68 -21.71
CA GLN A 306 -11.17 -4.49 -21.20
C GLN A 306 -11.27 -3.37 -20.15
N TYR A 307 -10.25 -3.22 -19.28
CA TYR A 307 -10.17 -2.05 -18.39
C TYR A 307 -10.01 -0.76 -19.18
N ALA A 308 -9.15 -0.76 -20.19
CA ALA A 308 -8.93 0.41 -21.04
C ALA A 308 -10.19 0.83 -21.80
N ALA A 309 -11.08 -0.10 -22.15
CA ALA A 309 -12.39 0.23 -22.73
C ALA A 309 -13.33 0.95 -21.74
N VAL A 310 -13.17 0.73 -20.43
CA VAL A 310 -14.00 1.35 -19.37
C VAL A 310 -13.40 2.68 -18.87
N PHE A 311 -12.06 2.77 -18.83
CA PHE A 311 -11.32 3.90 -18.27
C PHE A 311 -10.57 4.66 -19.36
N PRO A 312 -11.18 5.66 -20.02
CA PRO A 312 -10.62 6.27 -21.24
C PRO A 312 -9.25 6.94 -21.06
N LYS A 313 -8.91 7.33 -19.83
CA LYS A 313 -7.61 7.95 -19.48
C LYS A 313 -6.58 6.97 -18.93
N LEU A 314 -6.88 5.67 -18.88
CA LEU A 314 -5.97 4.69 -18.29
C LEU A 314 -4.68 4.59 -19.09
N GLU A 315 -3.56 5.00 -18.51
CA GLU A 315 -2.24 4.99 -19.15
C GLU A 315 -1.41 3.77 -18.71
N TRP A 316 -1.68 3.28 -17.51
CA TRP A 316 -0.93 2.20 -16.90
C TRP A 316 -1.83 1.30 -16.05
N MET A 317 -1.59 -0.01 -16.12
CA MET A 317 -2.24 -0.99 -15.28
C MET A 317 -1.25 -2.03 -14.76
N PHE A 318 -1.49 -2.52 -13.55
CA PHE A 318 -0.83 -3.70 -13.01
C PHE A 318 -1.86 -4.72 -12.56
N CYS A 319 -1.80 -5.92 -13.14
CA CYS A 319 -2.47 -7.13 -12.65
C CYS A 319 -1.70 -8.35 -13.15
N GLY A 320 -1.88 -9.50 -12.53
CA GLY A 320 -1.20 -10.73 -12.91
C GLY A 320 0.30 -10.65 -12.69
N GLN A 321 0.75 -9.89 -11.68
CA GLN A 321 2.16 -9.59 -11.53
C GLN A 321 2.81 -8.95 -12.78
N ARG A 322 2.07 -8.21 -13.61
CA ARG A 322 2.59 -7.60 -14.83
C ARG A 322 2.23 -6.11 -14.94
N PRO A 323 3.23 -5.22 -15.04
CA PRO A 323 3.00 -3.83 -15.42
C PRO A 323 2.74 -3.73 -16.92
N MET A 324 1.70 -3.00 -17.29
CA MET A 324 1.22 -2.86 -18.66
C MET A 324 0.95 -1.39 -18.99
N GLY A 325 1.26 -1.01 -20.22
CA GLY A 325 0.90 0.27 -20.81
C GLY A 325 -0.05 0.07 -21.99
N PHE A 326 -0.46 1.17 -22.61
CA PHE A 326 -1.42 1.15 -23.71
C PHE A 326 -0.91 1.93 -24.93
N ILE A 327 -1.05 1.32 -26.11
CA ILE A 327 -0.77 1.97 -27.39
C ILE A 327 -2.07 2.14 -28.19
N LYS A 328 -2.19 3.26 -28.89
CA LYS A 328 -3.32 3.48 -29.81
C LYS A 328 -3.13 2.61 -31.04
N THR A 329 -4.19 1.92 -31.45
CA THR A 329 -4.22 1.24 -32.74
C THR A 329 -4.30 2.28 -33.87
N PRO A 330 -3.66 2.04 -35.04
CA PRO A 330 -3.75 2.94 -36.18
C PRO A 330 -5.21 3.17 -36.61
N GLU A 331 -5.49 4.39 -37.08
CA GLU A 331 -6.82 4.89 -37.44
C GLU A 331 -7.56 3.95 -38.42
N GLY A 332 -8.75 3.47 -38.03
CA GLY A 332 -9.63 2.67 -38.89
C GLY A 332 -10.35 1.52 -38.20
N GLN A 333 -9.90 1.11 -37.02
CA GLN A 333 -10.67 0.30 -36.06
C GLN A 333 -11.10 1.21 -34.92
N CYS A 334 -12.32 1.06 -34.40
CA CYS A 334 -12.79 1.76 -33.19
C CYS A 334 -11.64 1.85 -32.18
N GLU A 335 -11.47 3.00 -31.51
CA GLU A 335 -10.39 3.41 -30.60
C GLU A 335 -10.01 2.40 -29.49
N LEU A 336 -9.63 1.18 -29.88
CA LEU A 336 -9.26 0.10 -29.01
C LEU A 336 -7.78 0.28 -28.71
N ARG A 337 -7.52 0.67 -27.46
CA ARG A 337 -6.17 0.80 -26.95
C ARG A 337 -5.65 -0.61 -26.64
N ARG A 338 -4.59 -0.99 -27.31
CA ARG A 338 -3.96 -2.31 -27.16
C ARG A 338 -3.02 -2.28 -25.96
N ALA A 339 -3.11 -3.28 -25.10
CA ALA A 339 -2.21 -3.40 -23.97
C ALA A 339 -0.87 -3.98 -24.42
N VAL A 340 0.22 -3.47 -23.84
CA VAL A 340 1.59 -3.96 -24.04
C VAL A 340 2.28 -4.17 -22.69
N PRO A 341 3.06 -5.25 -22.52
CA PRO A 341 3.83 -5.44 -21.30
C PRO A 341 4.97 -4.41 -21.23
N LEU A 342 5.21 -3.85 -20.05
CA LEU A 342 6.32 -2.90 -19.81
C LEU A 342 7.61 -3.60 -19.37
N THR A 343 7.52 -4.88 -19.02
CA THR A 343 8.64 -5.73 -18.58
C THR A 343 8.59 -7.07 -19.31
N GLN A 344 9.75 -7.70 -19.50
CA GLN A 344 9.83 -9.05 -20.09
C GLN A 344 9.14 -10.09 -19.17
N GLY A 345 9.49 -10.07 -17.88
CA GLY A 345 8.96 -10.97 -16.86
C GLY A 345 7.85 -10.36 -16.00
N ARG A 346 7.36 -11.18 -15.06
CA ARG A 346 6.52 -10.74 -13.95
C ARG A 346 7.31 -9.88 -12.95
N ASP A 347 6.61 -9.04 -12.20
CA ASP A 347 7.11 -8.12 -11.18
C ASP A 347 6.21 -8.19 -9.93
N GLU A 348 6.79 -8.03 -8.74
CA GLU A 348 6.05 -7.89 -7.49
C GLU A 348 5.42 -6.49 -7.30
N CYS A 349 5.65 -5.58 -8.24
CA CYS A 349 5.25 -4.17 -8.19
C CYS A 349 5.80 -3.42 -6.98
N ARG A 350 6.80 -3.95 -6.25
CA ARG A 350 7.30 -3.31 -5.03
C ARG A 350 7.82 -1.90 -5.31
N THR A 351 8.70 -1.78 -6.30
CA THR A 351 9.36 -0.52 -6.65
C THR A 351 8.35 0.48 -7.23
N TYR A 352 7.50 0.03 -8.16
CA TYR A 352 6.51 0.89 -8.80
C TYR A 352 5.39 1.32 -7.83
N ARG A 353 4.95 0.42 -6.94
CA ARG A 353 3.97 0.74 -5.90
C ARG A 353 4.47 1.81 -4.94
N GLN A 354 5.74 1.70 -4.51
CA GLN A 354 6.34 2.70 -3.64
C GLN A 354 6.45 4.06 -4.34
N ALA A 355 7.00 4.10 -5.55
CA ALA A 355 7.19 5.34 -6.30
C ALA A 355 5.85 6.03 -6.66
N THR A 356 4.84 5.24 -7.06
CA THR A 356 3.57 5.76 -7.60
C THR A 356 2.55 6.08 -6.52
N PHE A 357 2.35 5.18 -5.54
CA PHE A 357 1.25 5.30 -4.57
C PHE A 357 1.70 5.78 -3.18
N ARG A 358 2.94 5.52 -2.76
CA ARG A 358 3.52 6.11 -1.52
C ARG A 358 4.25 7.43 -1.78
N GLY A 359 4.67 7.68 -3.02
CA GLY A 359 5.46 8.84 -3.41
C GLY A 359 6.94 8.54 -3.31
N SER A 360 7.69 9.13 -4.25
CA SER A 360 9.14 9.12 -4.20
C SER A 360 9.59 10.07 -3.08
N ASN A 361 10.45 9.59 -2.18
CA ASN A 361 11.17 10.46 -1.26
C ASN A 361 12.13 11.35 -2.06
#